data_AF-A0A2D7PDP6-F1
#
_entry.id   AF-A0A2D7PDP6-F1
#
_cell.length_a   1.000
_cell.length_b   1.000
_cell.length_c   1.000
_cell.angle_alpha   90.00
_cell.angle_beta   90.00
_cell.angle_gamma   90.00
#
_symmetry.space_group_name_H-M   'P 1'
#
loop_
_entity.id
_entity.type
_entity.pdbx_description
1 polymer ?
#
loop_
_entity_poly.entity_id
_entity_poly.type
_entity_poly.pdbx_seq_one_letter_code
_entity_poly.pdbx_strand_id
1 'polypeptide(L)' 'MSDKYLKVEGHTSLVRDVYSNGIVNTNISEYQQYMARVKAREQQGDQIRNAVKEINTLKAELREIKGLIKELVNGS' A
#
# COMPACT_ATOMS: atom_id res chain seq x y z
N MET A 1 -30.34 -19.37 25.24
CA MET A 1 -29.55 -18.99 24.06
C MET A 1 -28.11 -19.34 24.40
N SER A 2 -27.50 -20.32 23.74
CA SER A 2 -26.08 -20.65 23.96
C SER A 2 -25.24 -19.52 23.36
N ASP A 3 -24.32 -18.95 24.12
CA ASP A 3 -23.45 -17.89 23.59
C ASP A 3 -22.56 -18.46 22.47
N LYS A 4 -22.65 -17.82 21.30
CA LYS A 4 -21.89 -18.19 20.09
C LYS A 4 -20.38 -17.99 20.25
N TYR A 5 -19.96 -17.19 21.23
CA TYR A 5 -18.56 -16.84 21.45
C TYR A 5 -18.20 -16.91 22.94
N LEU A 6 -17.12 -17.62 23.26
CA LEU A 6 -16.55 -17.71 24.61
C LEU A 6 -15.28 -16.85 24.70
N LYS A 7 -15.06 -16.20 25.84
CA LYS A 7 -13.79 -15.47 26.05
C LYS A 7 -12.62 -16.44 26.20
N VAL A 8 -11.48 -16.07 25.62
CA VAL A 8 -10.22 -16.81 25.82
C VAL A 8 -9.57 -16.30 27.10
N GLU A 9 -9.20 -17.21 27.98
CA GLU A 9 -8.57 -16.86 29.25
C GLU A 9 -7.26 -16.08 29.02
N GLY A 10 -7.04 -15.04 29.83
CA GLY A 10 -5.86 -14.16 29.72
C GLY A 10 -5.86 -13.21 28.51
N HIS A 11 -6.88 -13.26 27.64
CA HIS A 11 -6.92 -12.46 26.41
C HIS A 11 -8.23 -11.69 26.27
N THR A 12 -8.18 -10.36 26.41
CA THR A 12 -9.37 -9.49 26.41
C THR A 12 -10.02 -9.38 25.03
N SER A 13 -9.19 -9.37 23.99
CA SER A 13 -9.56 -9.19 22.60
C SER A 13 -9.81 -10.50 21.84
N LEU A 14 -9.59 -11.67 22.44
CA LEU A 14 -9.80 -12.96 21.76
C LEU A 14 -11.09 -13.64 22.24
N VAL A 15 -11.82 -14.19 21.27
CA VAL A 15 -12.99 -15.03 21.53
C VAL A 15 -12.87 -16.35 20.78
N ARG A 16 -13.37 -17.43 21.36
CA ARG A 16 -13.51 -18.75 20.76
C ARG A 16 -14.94 -18.91 20.26
N ASP A 17 -15.11 -19.18 18.98
CA ASP A 17 -16.39 -19.63 18.43
C ASP A 17 -16.66 -21.07 18.89
N VAL A 18 -17.80 -21.29 19.55
CA VAL A 18 -18.16 -22.62 20.09
C VAL A 18 -18.47 -23.66 19.03
N TYR A 19 -18.84 -23.25 17.82
CA TYR A 19 -19.18 -24.20 16.75
C TYR A 19 -17.94 -24.66 15.98
N SER A 20 -17.07 -23.72 15.63
CA SER A 20 -15.88 -23.98 14.82
C SER A 20 -14.61 -24.23 15.64
N ASN A 21 -14.64 -23.96 16.95
CA ASN A 21 -13.46 -23.88 17.83
C ASN A 21 -12.39 -22.84 17.37
N GLY A 22 -12.73 -21.98 16.42
CA GLY A 22 -11.82 -20.94 15.92
C GLY A 22 -11.61 -19.82 16.93
N ILE A 23 -10.37 -19.32 17.03
CA ILE A 23 -10.04 -18.13 17.81
C ILE A 23 -10.12 -16.89 16.91
N VAL A 24 -10.97 -15.94 17.27
CA VAL A 24 -11.20 -14.70 16.54
C VAL A 24 -10.71 -13.52 17.36
N ASN A 25 -9.88 -12.67 16.76
CA ASN A 25 -9.53 -11.38 17.33
C ASN A 25 -10.68 -10.38 17.11
N THR A 26 -11.15 -9.78 18.19
CA THR A 26 -12.25 -8.81 18.24
C THR A 26 -11.76 -7.37 18.40
N ASN A 27 -10.45 -7.14 18.44
CA ASN A 27 -9.87 -5.80 18.51
C ASN A 27 -9.98 -5.09 17.15
N ILE A 28 -11.04 -4.29 17.02
CA ILE A 28 -11.32 -3.50 15.82
C ILE A 28 -10.28 -2.39 15.63
N SER A 29 -9.81 -1.77 16.72
CA SER A 29 -8.87 -0.64 16.65
C SER A 29 -7.51 -1.07 16.08
N GLU A 30 -6.95 -2.17 16.57
CA GLU A 30 -5.68 -2.72 16.05
C GLU A 30 -5.80 -3.11 14.58
N TYR A 31 -6.91 -3.75 14.20
CA TYR A 31 -7.18 -4.09 12.81
C TYR A 31 -7.26 -2.85 11.91
N GLN A 32 -8.00 -1.82 12.34
CA GLN A 32 -8.11 -0.55 11.61
C GLN A 32 -6.74 0.12 11.43
N GLN A 33 -5.94 0.18 12.49
CA GLN A 33 -4.59 0.74 12.41
C GLN A 33 -3.68 -0.07 11.49
N TYR A 34 -3.76 -1.41 11.54
CA TYR A 34 -3.03 -2.27 10.62
C TYR A 34 -3.43 -2.01 9.17
N MET A 35 -4.73 -1.98 8.88
CA MET A 35 -5.26 -1.67 7.54
C MET A 35 -4.83 -0.28 7.06
N ALA A 36 -4.82 0.73 7.93
CA ALA A 36 -4.34 2.06 7.59
C ALA A 36 -2.86 2.02 7.17
N ARG A 37 -2.01 1.27 7.90
CA ARG A 37 -0.59 1.10 7.52
C ARG A 37 -0.41 0.35 6.20
N VAL A 38 -1.21 -0.68 5.93
CA VAL A 38 -1.18 -1.40 4.65
C VAL A 38 -1.51 -0.45 3.49
N LYS A 39 -2.61 0.28 3.60
CA LYS A 39 -3.02 1.27 2.58
C LYS A 39 -1.97 2.35 2.36
N ALA A 40 -1.37 2.87 3.44
CA ALA A 40 -0.31 3.88 3.34
C ALA A 40 0.92 3.35 2.58
N ARG A 41 1.30 2.08 2.79
CA ARG A 41 2.42 1.45 2.07
C ARG A 41 2.10 1.24 0.58
N GLU A 42 0.88 0.82 0.26
CA GLU A 42 0.42 0.67 -1.13
C GLU A 42 0.47 2.02 -1.85
N GLN A 43 -0.13 3.06 -1.25
CA GLN A 43 -0.13 4.42 -1.80
C GLN A 43 1.28 4.97 -2.00
N GLN A 44 2.18 4.76 -1.03
CA GLN A 44 3.57 5.20 -1.14
C GLN A 44 4.30 4.50 -2.29
N GLY A 45 4.09 3.19 -2.47
CA GLY A 45 4.66 2.44 -3.59
C GLY A 45 4.19 2.94 -4.95
N ASP A 46 2.90 3.28 -5.06
CA ASP A 46 2.32 3.82 -6.30
C ASP A 46 2.83 5.22 -6.61
N GLN A 47 2.96 6.10 -5.60
CA GLN A 47 3.55 7.42 -5.75
C GLN A 47 4.99 7.35 -6.27
N ILE A 48 5.83 6.48 -5.69
CA ILE A 48 7.21 6.29 -6.15
C ILE A 48 7.23 5.80 -7.60
N ARG A 49 6.37 4.84 -7.95
CA ARG A 49 6.32 4.29 -9.31
C ARG A 49 5.89 5.36 -10.33
N ASN A 50 4.92 6.19 -9.98
CA ASN A 50 4.47 7.29 -10.84
C ASN A 50 5.56 8.35 -11.02
N ALA A 51 6.22 8.76 -9.93
CA ALA A 51 7.35 9.69 -10.00
C ALA A 51 8.49 9.16 -10.89
N VAL A 52 8.82 7.86 -10.79
CA VAL A 52 9.84 7.24 -11.67
C VAL A 52 9.42 7.27 -13.15
N LYS A 53 8.14 7.04 -13.46
CA LYS A 53 7.62 7.15 -14.83
C LYS A 53 7.76 8.57 -15.36
N GLU A 54 7.32 9.57 -14.59
CA GLU A 54 7.43 10.99 -14.95
C GLU A 54 8.89 11.40 -15.18
N ILE A 55 9.80 11.00 -14.29
CA ILE A 55 11.24 11.22 -14.43
C ILE A 55 11.78 10.62 -15.73
N ASN A 56 11.31 9.44 -16.14
CA ASN A 56 11.73 8.82 -17.39
C ASN A 56 11.15 9.51 -18.62
N THR A 57 9.91 9.98 -18.55
CA THR A 57 9.31 10.83 -19.59
C THR A 57 10.11 12.11 -19.78
N LEU A 58 10.37 12.85 -18.70
CA LEU A 58 11.19 14.07 -18.74
C LEU A 58 12.60 13.82 -19.31
N LYS A 59 13.22 12.69 -18.94
CA LYS A 59 14.52 12.29 -19.52
C LYS A 59 14.44 12.04 -21.03
N ALA A 60 13.34 11.51 -21.54
CA ALA A 60 13.14 11.29 -22.97
C ALA A 60 12.95 12.63 -23.70
N GLU A 61 12.08 13.49 -23.19
CA GLU A 61 11.84 14.84 -23.72
C GLU A 61 13.14 15.67 -23.76
N LEU A 62 13.94 15.64 -22.69
CA LEU A 62 15.25 16.33 -22.67
C LEU A 62 16.24 15.77 -23.69
N ARG A 63 16.22 14.46 -23.96
CA ARG A 63 17.06 13.87 -25.00
C ARG A 63 16.61 14.31 -26.40
N GLU A 64 15.31 14.42 -26.62
CA GLU A 64 14.74 14.91 -27.86
C GLU A 64 15.12 16.38 -28.08
N ILE A 65 14.92 17.26 -27.09
CA ILE A 65 15.34 18.66 -27.12
C ILE A 65 16.85 18.77 -27.40
N LYS A 66 17.67 17.96 -26.72
CA LYS A 66 19.12 17.91 -26.98
C LYS A 66 19.43 17.49 -28.42
N GLY A 67 18.65 16.56 -28.98
CA GLY A 67 18.75 16.14 -30.38
C GLY A 67 18.48 17.30 -31.33
N LEU A 68 17.34 17.97 -31.16
CA LEU A 68 16.96 19.14 -31.97
C LEU A 68 18.02 20.26 -31.91
N ILE A 69 18.56 20.55 -30.73
CA ILE A 69 19.63 21.55 -30.57
C ILE A 69 20.89 21.14 -31.35
N LYS A 70 21.27 19.86 -31.30
CA LYS A 70 22.43 19.37 -32.06
C LYS A 70 22.22 19.46 -33.56
N GLU A 71 21.02 19.14 -34.04
CA GLU A 71 20.67 19.27 -35.46
C GLU A 71 20.77 20.72 -35.93
N LEU A 72 20.31 21.68 -35.11
CA LEU A 72 20.46 23.11 -35.42
C LEU A 72 21.93 23.57 -35.45
N VAL A 73 22.76 23.07 -34.53
CA VAL A 73 24.19 23.43 -34.47
C VAL A 73 25.00 22.79 -35.59
N ASN A 74 24.66 21.57 -35.99
CA ASN A 74 25.36 20.82 -37.04
C ASN A 74 24.76 21.03 -38.45
N GLY A 75 23.59 21.68 -38.53
CA GLY A 75 22.91 22.10 -39.74
C GLY A 75 23.22 23.56 -40.09
N SER A 76 24.50 23.84 -40.33
CA SER A 76 25.07 24.99 -41.06
C SER A 76 26.44 24.60 -41.57
#